data_AF-A0A817K857-F1
#
_entry.id   AF-A0A817K857-F1
#
_cell.length_a   1.000
_cell.length_b   1.000
_cell.length_c   1.000
_cell.angle_alpha   90.00
_cell.angle_beta   90.00
_cell.angle_gamma   90.00
#
_symmetry.space_group_name_H-M   'P 1'
#
loop_
_entity.id
_entity.type
_entity.pdbx_description
1 polymer ?
#
loop_
_entity_poly.entity_id
_entity_poly.type
_entity_poly.pdbx_seq_one_letter_code
_entity_poly.pdbx_strand_id
1 'polypeptide(L)'
;MLQIILAYLVIFYQLSAAFPTSFGQYNLVAEESDDETTRYFIVGDWSGLPVLPFDTPSEVAIADAMGKLGVKLNTTFQLALGDNFYYYDVRANTFEHVFSATSLQTSWHVLAGNHDHRGNVSTEIEYGKKSK
;
A
#
# COMPACT_ATOMS: atom_id res chain seq x y z
N MET A 1 28.17 1.89 31.78
CA MET A 1 27.16 0.81 31.70
C MET A 1 25.72 1.36 31.75
N LEU A 2 25.33 2.12 32.78
CA LEU A 2 23.97 2.68 32.90
C LEU A 2 23.57 3.65 31.78
N GLN A 3 24.46 4.54 31.35
CA GLN A 3 24.18 5.49 30.26
C GLN A 3 24.00 4.81 28.89
N ILE A 4 24.70 3.70 28.66
CA ILE A 4 24.57 2.92 27.43
C ILE A 4 23.19 2.23 27.40
N ILE A 5 22.77 1.66 28.53
CA ILE A 5 21.44 1.06 28.67
C ILE A 5 20.33 2.10 28.47
N LEU A 6 20.48 3.31 29.04
CA LEU A 6 19.53 4.40 28.81
C LEU A 6 19.45 4.81 27.33
N ALA A 7 20.58 4.89 26.64
CA ALA A 7 20.59 5.20 25.21
C ALA A 7 19.85 4.15 24.39
N TYR A 8 20.05 2.85 24.67
CA TYR A 8 19.32 1.77 24.01
C TYR A 8 17.82 1.80 24.31
N LEU A 9 17.42 2.10 25.55
CA LEU A 9 16.00 2.22 25.92
C LEU A 9 15.33 3.41 25.26
N VAL A 10 16.02 4.55 25.14
CA VAL A 10 15.51 5.72 24.42
C VAL A 10 15.36 5.40 22.93
N ILE A 11 16.36 4.78 22.31
CA ILE A 11 16.29 4.36 20.90
C ILE A 11 15.13 3.38 20.69
N PHE A 12 14.98 2.39 21.57
CA PHE A 12 13.91 1.41 21.49
C PHE A 12 12.51 2.03 21.69
N TYR A 13 12.39 3.01 22.59
CA TYR A 13 11.15 3.76 22.80
C TYR A 13 10.78 4.59 21.57
N GLN A 14 11.74 5.32 20.99
CA GLN A 14 11.52 6.11 19.77
C GLN A 14 11.16 5.22 18.57
N LEU A 15 11.78 4.04 18.45
CA LEU A 15 11.40 3.02 17.46
C LEU A 15 10.00 2.47 17.71
N SER A 16 9.63 2.17 18.96
CA SER A 16 8.29 1.66 19.29
C SER A 16 7.17 2.67 19.08
N ALA A 17 7.43 3.95 19.33
CA ALA A 17 6.46 5.03 19.16
C ALA A 17 6.20 5.39 17.69
N ALA A 18 7.10 5.01 16.78
CA ALA A 18 6.91 5.15 15.34
C ALA A 18 5.99 4.08 14.75
N PHE A 19 5.65 3.02 15.50
CA PHE A 19 4.65 2.05 15.11
C PHE A 19 3.30 2.44 15.71
N PRO A 20 2.30 2.82 14.90
CA PRO A 20 0.97 3.08 15.43
C PRO A 20 0.43 1.82 16.11
N THR A 21 0.30 1.86 17.44
CA THR A 21 -0.21 0.75 18.28
C THR A 21 -1.70 0.50 18.09
N SER A 22 -2.40 1.34 17.34
CA SER A 22 -3.77 1.10 16.89
C SER A 22 -3.90 1.42 15.41
N PHE A 23 -3.86 0.39 14.57
CA PHE A 23 -4.49 0.46 13.26
C PHE A 23 -5.98 0.69 13.50
N GLY A 24 -6.49 1.82 12.99
CA GLY A 24 -7.78 2.38 13.35
C GLY A 24 -8.89 1.32 13.34
N GLN A 25 -9.68 1.28 14.41
CA GLN A 25 -10.87 0.45 14.43
C GLN A 25 -11.88 1.08 13.45
N TYR A 26 -11.97 0.51 12.24
CA TYR A 26 -12.83 1.03 11.18
C TYR A 26 -14.30 0.70 11.46
N ASN A 27 -14.99 1.60 12.17
CA ASN A 27 -16.44 1.57 12.39
C ASN A 27 -17.20 1.96 11.12
N LEU A 28 -16.91 1.29 9.99
CA LEU A 28 -17.70 1.43 8.78
C LEU A 28 -18.97 0.60 8.93
N VAL A 29 -20.13 1.19 8.66
CA VAL A 29 -21.34 0.42 8.39
C VAL A 29 -21.49 0.47 6.89
N ALA A 30 -21.23 -0.65 6.23
CA ALA A 30 -21.59 -0.79 4.83
C ALA A 30 -23.02 -1.30 4.82
N GLU A 31 -23.89 -0.65 4.05
CA GLU A 31 -25.15 -1.30 3.70
C GLU A 31 -24.85 -2.62 3.00
N GLU A 32 -25.73 -3.60 3.16
CA GLU A 32 -25.60 -4.87 2.47
C GLU A 32 -25.44 -4.58 0.97
N SER A 33 -24.46 -5.22 0.31
CA SER A 33 -24.25 -4.99 -1.11
C SER A 33 -25.49 -5.49 -1.85
N ASP A 34 -26.29 -4.57 -2.42
CA ASP A 34 -27.19 -4.96 -3.50
C ASP A 34 -26.39 -5.25 -4.78
N ASP A 35 -27.04 -5.88 -5.75
CA ASP A 35 -26.40 -6.28 -7.01
C ASP A 35 -26.03 -5.08 -7.92
N GLU A 36 -26.40 -3.85 -7.53
CA GLU A 36 -26.15 -2.60 -8.29
C GLU A 36 -25.03 -1.73 -7.70
N THR A 37 -24.56 -2.03 -6.49
CA THR A 37 -23.59 -1.21 -5.78
C THR A 37 -22.15 -1.56 -6.15
N THR A 38 -21.44 -0.60 -6.75
CA THR A 38 -20.01 -0.70 -7.05
C THR A 38 -19.16 0.02 -6.01
N ARG A 39 -18.19 -0.68 -5.42
CA ARG A 39 -17.26 -0.13 -4.42
C ARG A 39 -15.83 -0.42 -4.84
N TYR A 40 -14.96 0.56 -4.72
CA TYR A 40 -13.56 0.45 -5.11
C TYR A 40 -12.71 1.38 -4.25
N PHE A 41 -11.42 1.10 -4.18
CA PHE A 41 -10.46 2.01 -3.57
C PHE A 41 -9.85 2.92 -4.62
N ILE A 42 -9.49 4.13 -4.19
CA ILE A 42 -8.67 5.07 -4.95
C ILE A 42 -7.44 5.36 -4.11
N VAL A 43 -6.27 5.14 -4.67
CA VAL A 43 -4.98 5.32 -3.99
C VAL A 43 -3.99 5.98 -4.94
N GLY A 44 -3.14 6.86 -4.45
CA GLY A 44 -2.07 7.52 -5.21
C GLY A 44 -0.86 7.70 -4.32
N ASP A 45 0.31 7.94 -4.92
CA ASP A 45 1.54 8.26 -4.18
C ASP A 45 1.86 7.20 -3.11
N TRP A 46 1.57 5.94 -3.43
CA TRP A 46 1.51 4.85 -2.44
C TRP A 46 2.81 4.06 -2.31
N SER A 47 3.72 4.25 -3.25
CA SER A 47 4.88 3.37 -3.37
C SER A 47 5.90 3.61 -2.26
N GLY A 48 6.71 2.59 -2.02
CA GLY A 48 7.73 2.60 -1.00
C GLY A 48 8.98 3.42 -1.36
N LEU A 49 10.15 2.84 -1.09
CA LEU A 49 11.44 3.51 -1.28
C LEU A 49 12.34 2.73 -2.24
N PRO A 50 13.29 3.38 -2.93
CA PRO A 50 14.24 2.68 -3.80
C PRO A 50 15.33 1.92 -3.03
N VAL A 51 15.23 1.83 -1.70
CA VAL A 51 16.17 1.17 -0.80
C VAL A 51 15.45 0.09 0.01
N LEU A 52 16.16 -0.99 0.36
CA LEU A 52 15.62 -2.05 1.21
C LEU A 52 14.98 -1.46 2.49
N PRO A 53 13.78 -1.92 2.90
CA PRO A 53 13.02 -3.08 2.40
C PRO A 53 12.20 -2.87 1.11
N PHE A 54 12.29 -1.70 0.49
CA PHE A 54 11.53 -1.24 -0.67
C PHE A 54 10.07 -0.86 -0.43
N ASP A 55 9.57 -1.09 0.78
CA ASP A 55 8.28 -0.59 1.26
C ASP A 55 8.45 0.55 2.28
N THR A 56 7.33 1.16 2.67
CA THR A 56 7.28 2.03 3.84
C THR A 56 6.24 1.55 4.86
N PRO A 57 6.40 1.89 6.16
CA PRO A 57 5.37 1.61 7.15
C PRO A 57 3.99 2.17 6.77
N SER A 58 3.94 3.33 6.10
CA SER A 58 2.70 3.94 5.62
C SER A 58 2.05 3.15 4.48
N GLU A 59 2.84 2.70 3.51
CA GLU A 59 2.38 1.86 2.41
C GLU A 59 1.80 0.53 2.94
N VAL A 60 2.54 -0.15 3.81
CA VAL A 60 2.08 -1.40 4.46
C VAL A 60 0.81 -1.17 5.29
N ALA A 61 0.74 -0.05 6.01
CA ALA A 61 -0.43 0.34 6.78
C ALA A 61 -1.69 0.54 5.91
N ILE A 62 -1.53 1.22 4.78
CA ILE A 62 -2.61 1.46 3.81
C ILE A 62 -3.05 0.14 3.18
N ALA A 63 -2.12 -0.73 2.80
CA ALA A 63 -2.45 -2.01 2.20
C ALA A 63 -3.20 -2.94 3.17
N ASP A 64 -2.80 -2.99 4.45
CA ASP A 64 -3.51 -3.74 5.50
C ASP A 64 -4.93 -3.19 5.73
N ALA A 65 -5.07 -1.86 5.76
CA ALA A 65 -6.37 -1.20 5.88
C ALA A 65 -7.29 -1.52 4.68
N MET A 66 -6.76 -1.37 3.45
CA MET A 66 -7.47 -1.71 2.21
C MET A 66 -7.86 -3.19 2.20
N GLY A 67 -7.00 -4.10 2.66
CA GLY A 67 -7.32 -5.53 2.76
C GLY A 67 -8.50 -5.81 3.72
N LYS A 68 -8.44 -5.27 4.94
CA LYS A 68 -9.53 -5.44 5.93
C LYS A 68 -10.84 -4.82 5.46
N LEU A 69 -10.77 -3.64 4.86
CA LEU A 69 -11.93 -2.94 4.35
C LEU A 69 -12.48 -3.57 3.07
N GLY A 70 -11.64 -4.12 2.20
CA GLY A 70 -12.05 -4.78 0.97
C GLY A 70 -12.97 -5.96 1.24
N VAL A 71 -12.66 -6.76 2.27
CA VAL A 71 -13.54 -7.85 2.73
C VAL A 71 -14.89 -7.31 3.22
N LYS A 72 -14.86 -6.26 4.04
CA LYS A 72 -16.06 -5.69 4.67
C LYS A 72 -16.97 -4.96 3.67
N LEU A 73 -16.37 -4.30 2.68
CA LEU A 73 -17.06 -3.49 1.69
C LEU A 73 -17.39 -4.27 0.42
N ASN A 74 -16.79 -5.44 0.19
CA ASN A 74 -16.88 -6.20 -1.05
C ASN A 74 -16.47 -5.35 -2.26
N THR A 75 -15.23 -4.85 -2.25
CA THR A 75 -14.71 -4.01 -3.34
C THR A 75 -14.49 -4.81 -4.62
N THR A 76 -14.83 -4.23 -5.77
CA THR A 76 -14.84 -4.92 -7.07
C THR A 76 -13.63 -4.60 -7.96
N PHE A 77 -12.99 -3.45 -7.75
CA PHE A 77 -11.74 -3.05 -8.42
C PHE A 77 -11.00 -1.97 -7.61
N GLN A 78 -9.81 -1.57 -8.06
CA GLN A 78 -9.00 -0.51 -7.48
C GLN A 78 -8.54 0.48 -8.55
N LEU A 79 -8.35 1.74 -8.16
CA LEU A 79 -7.79 2.79 -9.00
C LEU A 79 -6.49 3.32 -8.38
N ALA A 80 -5.38 3.19 -9.10
CA ALA A 80 -4.09 3.77 -8.74
C ALA A 80 -3.85 5.06 -9.57
N LEU A 81 -3.72 6.20 -8.89
CA LEU A 81 -3.64 7.52 -9.50
C LEU A 81 -2.24 7.95 -9.96
N GLY A 82 -1.25 7.06 -9.86
CA GLY A 82 0.13 7.30 -10.27
C GLY A 82 1.10 7.48 -9.10
N ASP A 83 2.36 7.68 -9.49
CA ASP A 83 3.54 7.58 -8.62
C ASP A 83 3.60 6.18 -7.97
N ASN A 84 3.46 5.18 -8.84
CA ASN A 84 3.41 3.75 -8.53
C ASN A 84 4.77 3.21 -8.11
N PHE A 85 5.86 3.83 -8.55
CA PHE A 85 7.21 3.45 -8.14
C PHE A 85 8.14 4.64 -7.94
N TYR A 86 8.42 4.98 -6.67
CA TYR A 86 9.42 5.98 -6.32
C TYR A 86 10.86 5.39 -6.41
N TYR A 87 11.85 6.07 -7.00
CA TYR A 87 11.79 7.34 -7.74
C TYR A 87 12.04 7.20 -9.24
N TYR A 88 12.59 6.06 -9.70
CA TYR A 88 13.13 5.94 -11.07
C TYR A 88 12.99 4.55 -11.72
N ASP A 89 12.44 3.52 -11.06
CA ASP A 89 12.35 2.20 -11.70
C ASP A 89 11.27 1.27 -11.10
N VAL A 90 10.73 0.42 -11.96
CA VAL A 90 9.73 -0.61 -11.62
C VAL A 90 10.44 -1.77 -10.96
N ARG A 91 10.25 -1.96 -9.65
CA ARG A 91 10.64 -3.19 -8.97
C ARG A 91 9.39 -4.03 -8.74
N ALA A 92 9.18 -4.97 -9.64
CA ALA A 92 7.99 -5.84 -9.74
C ALA A 92 7.63 -6.65 -8.48
N ASN A 93 8.46 -6.63 -7.43
CA ASN A 93 8.22 -7.39 -6.20
C ASN A 93 7.72 -6.54 -5.03
N THR A 94 7.62 -5.21 -5.14
CA THR A 94 7.11 -4.35 -4.05
C THR A 94 5.58 -4.41 -3.99
N PHE A 95 4.91 -4.18 -5.12
CA PHE A 95 3.45 -4.12 -5.19
C PHE A 95 2.77 -5.42 -4.71
N GLU A 96 3.14 -6.56 -5.30
CA GLU A 96 2.54 -7.87 -4.97
C GLU A 96 2.85 -8.33 -3.53
N HIS A 97 3.97 -7.87 -2.97
CA HIS A 97 4.32 -8.16 -1.59
C HIS A 97 3.43 -7.38 -0.61
N VAL A 98 3.25 -6.08 -0.88
CA VAL A 98 2.52 -5.15 -0.04
C VAL A 98 1.00 -5.37 -0.15
N PHE A 99 0.44 -5.37 -1.37
CA PHE A 99 -1.00 -5.44 -1.63
C PHE A 99 -1.50 -6.88 -1.81
N SER A 100 -1.05 -7.78 -0.96
CA SER A 100 -1.25 -9.25 -1.08
C SER A 100 -2.57 -9.78 -0.51
N ALA A 101 -3.41 -8.92 0.10
CA ALA A 101 -4.69 -9.35 0.68
C ALA A 101 -5.64 -9.89 -0.41
N THR A 102 -6.31 -11.03 -0.15
CA THR A 102 -7.20 -11.67 -1.12
C THR A 102 -8.31 -10.76 -1.64
N SER A 103 -8.83 -9.85 -0.82
CA SER A 103 -9.84 -8.86 -1.22
C SER A 103 -9.33 -7.77 -2.17
N LEU A 104 -8.02 -7.68 -2.37
CA LEU A 104 -7.36 -6.77 -3.31
C LEU A 104 -6.91 -7.47 -4.58
N GLN A 105 -7.12 -8.78 -4.69
CA GLN A 105 -6.82 -9.59 -5.89
C GLN A 105 -7.98 -9.46 -6.91
N THR A 106 -8.31 -8.21 -7.21
CA THR A 106 -9.29 -7.77 -8.21
C THR A 106 -8.60 -6.84 -9.19
N SER A 107 -9.28 -6.40 -10.24
CA SER A 107 -8.66 -5.53 -11.25
C SER A 107 -8.11 -4.23 -10.66
N TRP A 108 -6.85 -3.92 -10.95
CA TRP A 108 -6.25 -2.61 -10.70
C TRP A 108 -6.22 -1.79 -12.00
N HIS A 109 -6.87 -0.63 -11.98
CA HIS A 109 -6.79 0.37 -13.03
C HIS A 109 -5.71 1.39 -12.66
N VAL A 110 -4.63 1.43 -13.43
CA VAL A 110 -3.42 2.16 -13.05
C VAL A 110 -3.14 3.29 -14.03
N LEU A 111 -2.85 4.47 -13.50
CA LEU A 111 -2.34 5.62 -14.24
C LEU A 111 -0.87 5.85 -13.88
N ALA A 112 -0.11 6.45 -14.78
CA ALA A 112 1.28 6.84 -14.53
C ALA A 112 1.34 8.28 -14.00
N GLY A 113 2.11 8.48 -12.95
CA GLY A 113 2.47 9.78 -12.37
C GLY A 113 3.81 10.30 -12.90
N ASN A 114 4.28 11.41 -12.32
CA ASN A 114 5.54 12.02 -12.75
C ASN A 114 6.77 11.19 -12.41
N HIS A 115 6.75 10.39 -11.34
CA HIS A 115 7.88 9.51 -11.00
C HIS A 115 7.95 8.31 -11.93
N ASP A 116 6.81 7.74 -12.28
CA ASP A 116 6.69 6.65 -13.26
C ASP A 116 7.24 7.09 -14.63
N HIS A 117 6.92 8.33 -15.06
CA HIS A 117 7.45 8.95 -16.27
C HIS A 117 8.96 9.25 -16.25
N ARG A 118 9.61 9.29 -15.08
CA ARG A 118 11.08 9.35 -14.98
C ARG A 118 11.73 7.98 -15.18
N GLY A 119 10.97 6.91 -14.96
CA GLY A 119 11.34 5.53 -15.23
C GLY A 119 10.87 5.06 -16.61
N ASN A 120 10.31 3.85 -16.67
CA ASN A 120 9.82 3.24 -17.90
C ASN A 120 8.34 2.82 -17.77
N VAL A 121 7.44 3.74 -18.11
CA VAL A 121 5.99 3.51 -18.14
C VAL A 121 5.59 2.34 -19.06
N SER A 122 6.37 2.05 -20.11
CA SER A 122 6.09 0.89 -20.98
C SER A 122 6.27 -0.42 -20.21
N THR A 123 7.25 -0.48 -19.30
CA THR A 123 7.42 -1.63 -18.40
C THR A 123 6.25 -1.76 -17.44
N GLU A 124 5.71 -0.66 -16.90
CA GLU A 124 4.51 -0.70 -16.05
C GLU A 124 3.28 -1.20 -16.82
N ILE A 125 3.09 -0.73 -18.05
CA ILE A 125 1.99 -1.20 -18.92
C ILE A 125 2.13 -2.71 -19.21
N GLU A 126 3.33 -3.18 -19.56
CA GLU A 126 3.56 -4.60 -19.82
C GLU A 126 3.46 -5.46 -18.56
N TYR A 127 3.83 -4.91 -17.41
CA TYR A 127 3.67 -5.55 -16.11
C TYR A 127 2.19 -5.67 -15.72
N GLY A 128 1.38 -4.61 -15.89
CA GLY A 128 -0.05 -4.63 -15.60
C GLY A 128 -0.85 -5.63 -16.44
N LYS A 129 -0.34 -6.06 -17.60
CA LYS A 129 -0.93 -7.17 -18.38
C LYS A 129 -0.67 -8.56 -17.79
N LYS A 130 0.30 -8.68 -16.88
CA LYS A 130 0.77 -9.94 -16.27
C LYS A 130 0.41 -10.05 -14.79
N SER A 131 0.40 -8.94 -14.07
CA SER A 131 -0.10 -8.88 -12.69
C SER A 131 -1.55 -9.34 -12.63
N LYS A 132 -1.89 -9.97 -11.50
CA LYS A 132 -3.21 -10.53 -11.26
C LYS A 132 -4.06 -9.56 -10.45
#